data_AF-A0ABD0R2C8-F1
#
_entry.id   AF-A0ABD0R2C8-F1
#
_cell.length_a   1.000
_cell.length_b   1.000
_cell.length_c   1.000
_cell.angle_alpha   90.00
_cell.angle_beta   90.00
_cell.angle_gamma   90.00
#
_symmetry.space_group_name_H-M   'P 1'
#
loop_
_entity.id
_entity.type
_entity.pdbx_description
1 polymer ?
#
loop_
_entity_poly.entity_id
_entity_poly.type
_entity_poly.pdbx_seq_one_letter_code
_entity_poly.pdbx_strand_id
1 'polypeptide(L)'
;MKAAEDFISKMGYPKHTEVQIIPENGETPLFKQFFKFWRDTDQTKGMGQAYVPNKIAKIKKVPFDASSLHKSEAMAAQHGMVDDGKGEKK
;
A
#
# COMPACT_ATOMS: atom_id res chain seq x y z
N MET A 1 -9.22 -2.23 24.67
CA MET A 1 -8.44 -0.98 24.81
C MET A 1 -7.50 -1.01 26.01
N LYS A 2 -7.91 -1.54 27.18
CA LYS A 2 -7.09 -1.55 28.41
C LYS A 2 -5.62 -2.01 28.24
N ALA A 3 -5.38 -3.09 27.49
CA ALA A 3 -4.02 -3.58 27.23
C ALA A 3 -3.11 -2.54 26.52
N ALA A 4 -3.66 -1.70 25.63
CA ALA A 4 -2.89 -0.66 24.96
C ALA A 4 -2.58 0.52 25.89
N GLU A 5 -3.54 0.93 26.72
CA GLU A 5 -3.35 1.98 27.73
C GLU A 5 -2.33 1.56 28.80
N ASP A 6 -2.39 0.31 29.24
CA ASP A 6 -1.43 -0.28 30.18
C ASP A 6 -0.02 -0.32 29.57
N PHE A 7 0.09 -0.67 28.28
CA PHE A 7 1.37 -0.66 27.56
C PHE A 7 1.95 0.75 27.40
N ILE A 8 1.14 1.73 27.01
CA ILE A 8 1.55 3.14 26.90
C ILE A 8 2.08 3.64 28.24
N SER A 9 1.35 3.36 29.33
CA SER A 9 1.73 3.78 30.68
C SER A 9 3.02 3.10 31.13
N LYS A 10 3.17 1.80 30.88
CA LYS A 10 4.35 1.01 31.26
C LYS A 10 5.61 1.45 30.52
N MET A 11 5.50 1.80 29.24
CA MET A 11 6.62 2.24 28.41
C MET A 11 6.94 3.73 28.55
N GLY A 12 6.12 4.49 29.30
CA GLY A 12 6.30 5.93 29.48
C GLY A 12 6.01 6.75 28.23
N TYR A 13 5.17 6.24 27.31
CA TYR A 13 4.79 6.97 26.11
C TYR A 13 3.76 8.08 26.41
N PRO A 14 3.65 9.11 25.55
CA PRO A 14 2.67 10.18 25.74
C PRO A 14 1.21 9.67 25.71
N LYS A 15 0.33 10.29 26.50
CA LYS A 15 -1.09 9.92 26.55
C LYS A 15 -1.85 10.08 25.23
N HIS A 16 -1.34 10.89 24.31
CA HIS A 16 -1.91 11.12 22.98
C HIS A 16 -1.35 10.16 21.91
N THR A 17 -0.62 9.10 22.32
CA THR A 17 -0.12 8.08 21.39
C THR A 17 -1.30 7.45 20.64
N GLU A 18 -1.22 7.40 19.31
CA GLU A 18 -2.25 6.80 18.48
C GLU A 18 -2.30 5.28 18.71
N VAL A 19 -3.51 4.76 18.97
CA VAL A 19 -3.75 3.34 19.18
C VAL A 19 -4.64 2.83 18.05
N GLN A 20 -4.16 1.80 17.35
CA GLN A 20 -4.94 1.07 16.36
C GLN A 20 -5.07 -0.39 16.78
N ILE A 21 -6.30 -0.88 16.92
CA ILE A 21 -6.58 -2.31 17.10
C ILE A 21 -6.88 -2.89 15.72
N ILE A 22 -6.16 -3.95 15.37
CA ILE A 22 -6.23 -4.61 14.07
C ILE A 22 -6.63 -6.07 14.30
N PRO A 23 -7.75 -6.55 13.73
CA PRO A 23 -8.11 -7.96 13.78
C PRO A 23 -7.25 -8.77 12.79
N GLU A 24 -7.12 -10.07 13.06
CA GLU A 24 -6.49 -11.04 12.16
C GLU A 24 -7.17 -11.02 10.78
N ASN A 25 -6.39 -11.05 9.71
CA ASN A 25 -6.79 -10.90 8.29
C ASN A 25 -7.33 -9.50 7.91
N GLY A 26 -7.40 -8.56 8.86
CA GLY A 26 -7.77 -7.17 8.63
C GLY A 26 -6.57 -6.22 8.62
N GLU A 27 -5.36 -6.74 8.45
CA GLU A 27 -4.15 -5.93 8.68
C GLU A 27 -3.93 -4.89 7.60
N THR A 28 -3.62 -3.68 8.05
CA THR A 28 -3.34 -2.55 7.16
C THR A 28 -1.95 -2.67 6.57
N PRO A 29 -1.68 -2.15 5.37
CA PRO A 29 -0.34 -2.13 4.79
C PRO A 29 0.69 -1.41 5.68
N LEU A 30 0.26 -0.39 6.44
CA LEU A 30 1.12 0.30 7.41
C LEU A 30 1.53 -0.61 8.57
N PHE A 31 0.71 -1.59 8.93
CA PHE A 31 1.08 -2.63 9.89
C PHE A 31 1.97 -3.69 9.22
N LYS A 32 1.58 -4.16 8.03
CA LYS A 32 2.31 -5.20 7.28
C LYS A 32 3.74 -4.78 6.91
N GLN A 33 4.01 -3.49 6.69
CA GLN A 33 5.35 -2.99 6.32
C GLN A 33 6.44 -3.26 7.38
N PHE A 34 6.06 -3.48 8.65
CA PHE A 34 7.02 -3.78 9.72
C PHE A 34 7.59 -5.20 9.63
N PHE A 35 7.04 -6.05 8.76
CA PHE A 35 7.45 -7.44 8.60
C PHE A 35 8.26 -7.61 7.31
N LYS A 36 9.42 -8.28 7.42
CA LYS A 36 10.34 -8.48 6.29
C LYS A 36 9.70 -9.23 5.11
N PHE A 37 8.87 -10.22 5.41
CA PHE A 37 8.11 -10.98 4.42
C PHE A 37 6.71 -11.20 4.97
N TRP A 38 5.72 -10.53 4.37
CA TRP A 38 4.31 -10.74 4.67
C TRP A 38 3.66 -11.51 3.54
N ARG A 39 2.98 -12.63 3.86
CA ARG A 39 2.22 -13.42 2.89
C ARG A 39 0.83 -13.65 3.46
N ASP A 40 -0.19 -13.14 2.77
CA ASP A 40 -1.57 -13.50 3.07
C ASP A 40 -1.84 -14.89 2.46
N THR A 41 -2.36 -15.81 3.27
CA THR A 41 -2.59 -17.22 2.87
C THR A 41 -3.49 -17.37 1.63
N ASP A 42 -4.38 -16.39 1.38
CA ASP A 42 -5.38 -16.44 0.31
C ASP A 42 -5.25 -15.32 -0.75
N GLN A 43 -4.22 -14.46 -0.70
CA GLN A 43 -4.08 -13.35 -1.66
C GLN A 43 -3.76 -13.80 -3.10
N THR A 44 -3.27 -15.02 -3.30
CA THR A 44 -2.80 -15.49 -4.61
C THR A 44 -3.94 -15.78 -5.61
N LYS A 45 -5.21 -15.66 -5.22
CA LYS A 45 -6.38 -15.89 -6.10
C LYS A 45 -7.02 -14.62 -6.69
N GLY A 46 -6.32 -13.48 -6.74
CA GLY A 46 -6.83 -12.30 -7.46
C GLY A 46 -5.90 -11.09 -7.43
N MET A 47 -6.19 -10.06 -8.25
CA MET A 47 -5.51 -8.75 -8.21
C MET A 47 -5.75 -8.08 -6.85
N GLY A 48 -4.88 -8.36 -5.88
CA GLY A 48 -4.93 -7.80 -4.53
C GLY A 48 -5.26 -6.30 -4.53
N GLN A 49 -6.23 -5.91 -3.70
CA GLN A 49 -6.40 -4.50 -3.38
C GLN A 49 -5.37 -4.15 -2.32
N ALA A 50 -4.27 -3.51 -2.73
CA ALA A 50 -3.43 -2.81 -1.78
C ALA A 50 -4.28 -1.68 -1.18
N TYR A 51 -4.55 -1.75 0.12
CA TYR A 51 -5.16 -0.64 0.84
C TYR A 51 -4.21 0.57 0.74
N VAL A 52 -4.72 1.72 0.34
CA VAL A 52 -3.92 2.96 0.26
C VAL A 52 -4.42 3.89 1.37
N PRO A 53 -3.65 4.10 2.45
CA PRO A 53 -4.05 4.99 3.53
C PRO A 53 -4.31 6.41 3.00
N ASN A 54 -5.37 7.06 3.50
CA ASN A 54 -5.75 8.45 3.19
C ASN A 54 -5.97 8.81 1.70
N LYS A 55 -6.09 7.83 0.80
CA LYS A 55 -6.41 8.04 -0.62
C LYS A 55 -7.80 7.47 -0.95
N ILE A 56 -8.82 8.31 -0.84
CA ILE A 56 -10.22 8.01 -1.23
C ILE A 56 -10.42 8.08 -2.76
N ALA A 57 -9.37 8.47 -3.51
CA ALA A 57 -9.43 8.58 -4.95
C ALA A 57 -9.63 7.20 -5.59
N LYS A 58 -10.69 7.05 -6.38
CA LYS A 58 -10.95 5.86 -7.21
C LYS A 58 -9.93 5.81 -8.35
N ILE A 59 -8.75 5.24 -8.09
CA ILE A 59 -7.74 5.02 -9.13
C ILE A 59 -8.21 3.86 -10.00
N LYS A 60 -8.54 4.14 -11.26
CA LYS A 60 -8.85 3.09 -12.25
C LYS A 60 -7.57 2.31 -12.51
N LYS A 61 -7.56 1.01 -12.22
CA LYS A 61 -6.46 0.11 -12.60
C LYS A 61 -6.45 0.00 -14.12
N VAL A 62 -5.42 0.52 -14.78
CA VAL A 62 -5.29 0.46 -16.24
C VAL A 62 -4.24 -0.61 -16.57
N PRO A 63 -4.56 -1.65 -17.37
CA PRO A 63 -3.55 -2.59 -17.85
C PRO A 63 -2.44 -1.87 -18.63
N PHE A 64 -1.24 -2.42 -18.60
CA PHE A 64 -0.12 -1.86 -19.36
C PHE A 64 -0.29 -2.13 -20.86
N ASP A 65 -0.15 -1.09 -21.69
CA ASP A 65 -0.02 -1.18 -23.14
C ASP A 65 0.97 -0.14 -23.64
N ALA A 66 2.10 -0.60 -24.18
CA ALA A 66 3.16 0.26 -24.68
C ALA A 66 2.70 1.19 -25.82
N SER A 67 1.73 0.75 -26.62
CA SER A 67 1.22 1.50 -27.79
C SER A 67 0.45 2.75 -27.39
N SER A 68 -0.17 2.74 -26.21
CA SER A 68 -0.97 3.85 -25.66
C SER A 68 -0.34 4.51 -24.44
N LEU A 69 0.82 4.03 -23.99
CA LEU A 69 1.52 4.51 -22.80
C LEU A 69 1.81 6.03 -22.83
N HIS A 70 2.32 6.52 -23.95
CA HIS A 70 2.63 7.95 -24.16
C HIS A 70 1.38 8.85 -24.15
N LYS A 71 0.17 8.28 -24.22
CA LYS A 71 -1.11 8.99 -24.19
C LYS A 71 -1.76 8.97 -22.81
N SER A 72 -1.18 8.26 -21.83
CA SER A 72 -1.80 8.02 -20.53
C SER A 72 -0.81 8.21 -19.38
N GLU A 73 -0.84 9.40 -18.78
CA GLU A 73 -0.10 9.71 -17.55
C GLU A 73 -0.47 8.75 -16.41
N ALA A 74 -1.73 8.32 -16.35
CA ALA A 74 -2.21 7.37 -15.35
C ALA A 74 -1.59 5.97 -15.51
N MET A 75 -1.39 5.52 -16.77
CA MET A 75 -0.71 4.25 -17.05
C MET A 75 0.77 4.36 -16.70
N ALA A 76 1.42 5.46 -17.09
CA ALA A 76 2.82 5.71 -16.75
C ALA A 76 3.05 5.70 -15.22
N ALA A 77 2.17 6.36 -14.46
CA ALA A 77 2.27 6.43 -13.00
C ALA A 77 2.02 5.08 -12.29
N GLN A 78 1.13 4.23 -12.83
CA GLN A 78 0.84 2.92 -12.21
C GLN A 78 1.92 1.87 -12.50
N HIS A 79 2.55 1.94 -13.67
CA HIS A 79 3.52 0.94 -14.12
C HIS A 79 4.97 1.40 -14.00
N GLY A 80 5.22 2.66 -13.65
CA GLY A 80 6.57 3.22 -13.49
C GLY A 80 7.33 3.37 -14.82
N MET A 81 6.60 3.55 -15.93
CA MET A 81 7.15 3.57 -17.29
C MET A 81 6.71 4.86 -17.97
N VAL A 82 7.65 5.77 -18.24
CA VAL A 82 7.35 7.09 -18.84
C VAL A 82 7.15 6.99 -20.35
N ASP A 83 7.84 6.06 -21.01
CA ASP A 83 7.79 5.83 -22.45
C ASP A 83 7.97 4.33 -22.79
N ASP A 84 8.04 4.01 -24.09
CA ASP A 84 8.28 2.65 -24.59
C ASP A 84 9.77 2.26 -24.62
N GLY A 85 10.66 3.10 -24.09
CA GLY A 85 12.08 2.83 -23.92
C GLY A 85 12.91 2.78 -25.21
N LYS A 86 12.35 3.17 -26.36
CA LYS A 86 13.04 3.15 -27.66
C LYS A 86 13.84 4.43 -27.97
N GLY A 87 13.86 5.40 -27.07
CA GLY A 87 14.63 6.62 -27.22
C GLY A 87 16.14 6.37 -27.25
N GLU A 88 16.89 7.25 -27.92
CA GLU A 88 18.35 7.25 -27.86
C GLU A 88 18.83 7.59 -26.45
N LYS A 89 19.79 6.79 -25.96
CA LYS A 89 20.42 6.97 -24.65
C LYS A 89 21.84 7.47 -24.90
N LYS A 90 22.19 8.62 -24.33
CA LYS A 90 23.50 9.25 -24.48
C LYS A 90 24.39 8.93 -23.30
#